data_AF-A0A7W4HIN1-F1
#
_entry.id   AF-A0A7W4HIN1-F1
#
_cell.length_a   1.000
_cell.length_b   1.000
_cell.length_c   1.000
_cell.angle_alpha   90.00
_cell.angle_beta   90.00
_cell.angle_gamma   90.00
#
_symmetry.space_group_name_H-M   'P 1'
#
loop_
_entity.id
_entity.type
_entity.pdbx_description
1 polymer ?
#
loop_
_entity_poly.entity_id
_entity_poly.type
_entity_poly.pdbx_seq_one_letter_code
_entity_poly.pdbx_strand_id
1 'polypeptide(L)'
;MNNLEFKAKNIIKMERETGLNFLEILDNFAGFSNLADIMIAGGMTEDEAADALDKYGFEEVILKIMERLSECGFLPQSARINLKEARKRMEEHFKEIEEKISAKAGEITNQEPSK
;
A
#
# COMPACT_ATOMS: atom_id res chain seq x y z
N MET A 1 -8.34 0.61 5.35
CA MET A 1 -7.84 1.95 5.03
C MET A 1 -8.89 2.61 4.14
N ASN A 2 -9.35 3.82 4.46
CA ASN A 2 -10.26 4.56 3.57
C ASN A 2 -9.60 4.70 2.18
N ASN A 3 -10.41 4.73 1.12
CA ASN A 3 -9.89 4.95 -0.23
C ASN A 3 -9.29 6.37 -0.29
N LEU A 4 -7.96 6.47 -0.40
CA LEU A 4 -7.27 7.76 -0.54
C LEU A 4 -7.79 8.49 -1.79
N GLU A 5 -8.12 9.76 -1.62
CA GLU A 5 -8.63 10.67 -2.64
C GLU A 5 -7.70 11.88 -2.76
N PHE A 6 -6.76 11.81 -3.70
CA PHE A 6 -5.84 12.91 -4.04
C PHE A 6 -6.54 14.01 -4.85
N LYS A 7 -7.58 14.62 -4.26
CA LYS A 7 -8.29 15.76 -4.83
C LYS A 7 -7.49 17.04 -4.61
N ALA A 8 -7.55 17.98 -5.55
CA ALA A 8 -6.83 19.25 -5.46
C ALA A 8 -7.08 20.00 -4.13
N LYS A 9 -8.31 19.96 -3.60
CA LYS A 9 -8.65 20.58 -2.30
C LYS A 9 -7.88 19.98 -1.12
N ASN A 10 -7.60 18.67 -1.13
CA ASN A 10 -6.91 17.97 -0.04
C ASN A 10 -5.40 18.23 -0.14
N ILE A 11 -4.87 18.20 -1.37
CA ILE A 11 -3.48 18.57 -1.65
C ILE A 11 -3.21 20.00 -1.18
N ILE A 12 -4.01 20.97 -1.62
CA ILE A 12 -3.86 22.38 -1.22
C ILE A 12 -3.98 22.56 0.30
N LYS A 13 -4.87 21.81 0.95
CA LYS A 13 -5.00 21.83 2.41
C LYS A 13 -3.70 21.37 3.06
N MET A 14 -3.19 20.20 2.66
CA MET A 14 -1.94 19.65 3.16
C MET A 14 -0.77 20.62 2.93
N GLU A 15 -0.61 21.17 1.73
CA GLU A 15 0.50 22.10 1.42
C GLU A 15 0.43 23.37 2.28
N ARG A 16 -0.77 23.85 2.62
CA ARG A 16 -0.95 25.01 3.52
C ARG A 16 -0.63 24.69 4.97
N GLU A 17 -0.98 23.49 5.43
CA GLU A 17 -0.78 23.07 6.82
C GLU A 17 0.67 22.71 7.10
N THR A 18 1.35 22.07 6.14
CA THR A 18 2.74 21.59 6.30
C THR A 18 3.78 22.57 5.75
N GLY A 19 3.39 23.44 4.82
CA GLY A 19 4.31 24.31 4.08
C GLY A 19 5.14 23.56 3.02
N LEU A 20 4.85 22.28 2.77
CA LEU A 20 5.55 21.43 1.81
C LEU A 20 4.79 21.36 0.48
N ASN A 21 5.50 21.22 -0.64
CA ASN A 21 4.87 20.96 -1.93
C ASN A 21 4.59 19.46 -2.12
N PHE A 22 3.40 19.12 -2.61
CA PHE A 22 3.00 17.73 -2.77
C PHE A 22 3.87 16.95 -3.76
N LEU A 23 4.27 17.57 -4.87
CA LEU A 23 5.12 16.90 -5.87
C LEU A 23 6.54 16.70 -5.33
N GLU A 24 7.07 17.65 -4.57
CA GLU A 24 8.37 17.48 -3.89
C GLU A 24 8.33 16.35 -2.85
N ILE A 25 7.21 16.19 -2.13
CA ILE A 25 7.00 15.06 -1.24
C ILE A 25 7.02 13.73 -2.01
N LEU A 26 6.38 13.67 -3.19
CA LEU A 26 6.37 12.47 -4.03
C LEU A 26 7.76 12.14 -4.61
N ASP A 27 8.52 13.14 -5.05
CA ASP A 27 9.89 12.94 -5.55
C ASP A 27 10.82 12.41 -4.44
N ASN A 28 10.56 12.78 -3.19
CA ASN A 28 11.30 12.31 -2.01
C ASN A 28 10.62 11.15 -1.28
N PHE A 29 9.66 10.45 -1.91
CA PHE A 29 8.91 9.37 -1.26
C PHE A 29 9.80 8.28 -0.67
N ALA A 30 11.00 8.07 -1.25
CA ALA A 30 12.00 7.13 -0.76
C ALA A 30 12.50 7.44 0.68
N GLY A 31 12.26 8.65 1.20
CA GLY A 31 12.68 9.10 2.53
C GLY A 31 11.71 8.73 3.67
N PHE A 32 10.51 8.24 3.37
CA PHE A 32 9.47 7.75 4.31
C PHE A 32 9.01 8.71 5.42
N SER A 33 9.67 9.85 5.65
CA SER A 33 9.38 10.82 6.71
C SER A 33 8.02 11.51 6.53
N ASN A 34 7.50 11.55 5.30
CA ASN A 34 6.33 12.34 4.93
C ASN A 34 5.12 11.45 4.60
N LEU A 35 5.12 10.20 5.08
CA LEU A 35 4.05 9.23 4.77
C LEU A 35 2.68 9.70 5.30
N ALA A 36 2.67 10.35 6.48
CA ALA A 36 1.50 10.99 7.06
C ALA A 36 0.95 12.10 6.15
N ASP A 37 1.83 12.98 5.66
CA ASP A 37 1.44 14.08 4.77
C ASP A 37 0.79 13.59 3.49
N ILE A 38 1.26 12.46 2.94
CA ILE A 38 0.67 11.87 1.74
C ILE A 38 -0.71 11.29 2.02
N MET A 39 -0.91 10.67 3.19
CA MET A 39 -2.23 10.21 3.60
C MET A 39 -3.20 11.38 3.80
N ILE A 40 -2.71 12.49 4.37
CA ILE A 40 -3.49 13.73 4.52
C ILE A 40 -3.82 14.35 3.15
N ALA A 41 -2.87 14.37 2.22
CA ALA A 41 -3.13 14.77 0.83
C ALA A 41 -4.14 13.85 0.14
N GLY A 42 -4.19 12.57 0.55
CA GLY A 42 -5.21 11.59 0.21
C GLY A 42 -6.54 11.77 0.96
N GLY A 43 -6.70 12.81 1.77
CA GLY A 43 -7.95 13.17 2.43
C GLY A 43 -8.14 12.61 3.85
N MET A 44 -7.11 12.00 4.44
CA MET A 44 -7.14 11.57 5.84
C MET A 44 -6.88 12.73 6.81
N THR A 45 -7.27 12.56 8.06
CA THR A 45 -6.75 13.36 9.18
C THR A 45 -5.42 12.79 9.70
N GLU A 46 -4.73 13.53 10.56
CA GLU A 46 -3.51 13.03 11.25
C GLU A 46 -3.80 11.78 12.10
N ASP A 47 -4.90 11.79 12.86
CA ASP A 47 -5.31 10.63 13.67
C ASP A 47 -5.60 9.41 12.79
N GLU A 48 -6.30 9.59 11.66
CA GLU A 48 -6.59 8.49 10.72
C GLU A 48 -5.31 7.94 10.07
N ALA A 49 -4.32 8.80 9.82
CA ALA A 49 -3.03 8.42 9.27
C ALA A 49 -2.21 7.59 10.29
N ALA A 50 -2.19 8.01 11.56
CA ALA A 50 -1.54 7.27 12.63
C ALA A 50 -2.20 5.90 12.85
N ASP A 51 -3.54 5.88 12.97
CA ASP A 51 -4.32 4.65 13.12
C ASP A 51 -4.11 3.68 11.95
N ALA A 52 -3.94 4.19 10.73
CA ALA A 52 -3.68 3.35 9.57
C ALA A 52 -2.30 2.66 9.65
N LEU A 53 -1.27 3.37 10.11
CA LEU A 53 0.07 2.80 10.27
C LEU A 53 0.09 1.73 11.36
N ASP A 54 -0.54 2.00 12.50
CA ASP A 54 -0.60 1.05 13.62
C ASP A 54 -1.41 -0.21 13.25
N LYS A 55 -2.50 -0.05 12.49
CA LYS A 55 -3.40 -1.17 12.15
C LYS A 55 -2.89 -2.04 11.01
N TYR A 56 -2.32 -1.42 9.97
CA TYR A 56 -2.00 -2.12 8.72
C TYR A 56 -0.50 -2.36 8.53
N GLY A 57 0.35 -1.67 9.29
CA GLY A 57 1.79 -1.69 9.09
C GLY A 57 2.24 -0.80 7.92
N PHE A 58 3.51 -0.45 7.93
CA PHE A 58 4.10 0.48 6.96
C PHE A 58 4.01 -0.02 5.52
N GLU A 59 4.29 -1.31 5.29
CA GLU A 59 4.39 -1.90 3.95
C GLU A 59 3.04 -1.87 3.22
N GLU A 60 1.97 -2.25 3.91
CA GLU A 60 0.60 -2.26 3.36
C GLU A 60 0.11 -0.83 3.07
N VAL A 61 0.43 0.13 3.95
CA VAL A 61 0.08 1.54 3.75
C VAL A 61 0.80 2.10 2.52
N ILE A 62 2.10 1.84 2.37
CA ILE A 62 2.89 2.28 1.21
C ILE A 62 2.32 1.70 -0.08
N LEU A 63 2.00 0.41 -0.09
CA LEU A 63 1.43 -0.25 -1.27
C LEU A 63 0.12 0.43 -1.70
N LYS A 64 -0.79 0.69 -0.75
CA LYS A 64 -2.06 1.37 -1.02
C LYS A 64 -1.89 2.79 -1.52
N ILE A 65 -0.95 3.55 -0.94
CA ILE A 65 -0.63 4.89 -1.42
C ILE A 65 -0.17 4.83 -2.89
N MET A 66 0.76 3.94 -3.22
CA MET A 66 1.27 3.77 -4.58
C MET A 66 0.19 3.38 -5.58
N GLU A 67 -0.72 2.48 -5.19
CA GLU A 67 -1.87 2.10 -6.03
C GLU A 67 -2.77 3.30 -6.32
N ARG A 68 -3.11 4.08 -5.28
CA ARG A 68 -3.97 5.25 -5.43
C ARG A 68 -3.30 6.37 -6.22
N LEU A 69 -2.01 6.60 -6.03
CA LEU A 69 -1.23 7.54 -6.86
C LEU A 69 -1.19 7.10 -8.33
N SER A 70 -1.05 5.80 -8.59
CA SER A 70 -1.12 5.23 -9.94
C SER A 70 -2.48 5.48 -10.59
N GLU A 71 -3.57 5.20 -9.88
CA GLU A 71 -4.96 5.40 -10.35
C GLU A 71 -5.31 6.86 -10.59
N CYS A 72 -4.84 7.76 -9.73
CA CYS A 72 -5.03 9.21 -9.87
C CYS A 72 -4.12 9.85 -10.92
N GLY A 73 -3.18 9.10 -11.49
CA GLY A 73 -2.35 9.56 -12.58
C GLY A 73 -1.08 10.31 -12.18
N PHE A 74 -0.69 10.26 -10.91
CA PHE A 74 0.52 10.93 -10.40
C PHE A 74 1.81 10.17 -10.73
N LEU A 75 1.75 8.84 -10.87
CA LEU A 75 2.92 8.06 -11.23
C LEU A 75 3.19 8.11 -12.74
N PRO A 76 4.46 8.12 -13.19
CA PRO A 76 4.78 7.96 -14.61
C PRO A 76 4.38 6.57 -15.12
N GLN A 77 4.14 6.45 -16.43
CA GLN A 77 3.64 5.21 -17.05
C GLN A 77 4.50 3.98 -16.73
N SER A 78 5.82 4.13 -16.72
CA SER A 78 6.77 3.06 -16.35
C SER A 78 6.55 2.56 -14.92
N ALA A 79 6.38 3.47 -13.95
CA ALA A 79 6.11 3.11 -12.56
C ALA A 79 4.76 2.42 -12.40
N ARG A 80 3.72 2.84 -13.14
CA ARG A 80 2.41 2.17 -13.11
C ARG A 80 2.47 0.73 -13.64
N ILE A 81 3.22 0.51 -14.71
CA ILE A 81 3.44 -0.84 -15.27
C ILE A 81 4.17 -1.71 -14.24
N ASN A 82 5.28 -1.21 -13.70
CA ASN A 82 6.06 -1.93 -12.69
C ASN A 82 5.24 -2.28 -11.45
N LEU A 83 4.38 -1.38 -10.98
CA LEU A 83 3.50 -1.62 -9.84
C LEU A 83 2.48 -2.73 -10.13
N LYS A 84 1.85 -2.72 -11.31
CA LYS A 84 0.93 -3.79 -11.73
C LYS A 84 1.61 -5.15 -11.81
N GLU A 85 2.82 -5.18 -12.36
CA GLU A 85 3.60 -6.41 -12.44
C GLU A 85 4.05 -6.91 -11.07
N ALA A 86 4.50 -6.01 -10.19
CA ALA A 86 4.88 -6.35 -8.83
C ALA A 86 3.70 -6.97 -8.06
N ARG A 87 2.51 -6.36 -8.18
CA ARG A 87 1.28 -6.90 -7.59
C ARG A 87 0.94 -8.28 -8.13
N LYS A 88 1.00 -8.47 -9.44
CA LYS A 88 0.76 -9.77 -10.07
C LYS A 88 1.73 -10.84 -9.54
N ARG A 89 3.03 -10.52 -9.44
CA ARG A 89 4.03 -11.43 -8.86
C ARG A 89 3.75 -11.76 -7.40
N MET A 90 3.31 -10.78 -6.60
CA MET A 90 2.89 -11.04 -5.22
C MET A 90 1.69 -11.99 -5.17
N GLU A 91 0.64 -11.74 -5.95
CA GLU A 91 -0.56 -12.58 -5.99
C GLU A 91 -0.23 -14.02 -6.42
N GLU A 92 0.66 -14.19 -7.40
CA GLU A 92 1.15 -15.52 -7.83
C GLU A 92 1.92 -16.21 -6.70
N HIS A 93 2.85 -15.52 -6.05
CA HIS A 93 3.58 -16.08 -4.91
C HIS A 93 2.68 -16.48 -3.74
N PHE A 94 1.65 -15.70 -3.42
CA PHE A 94 0.69 -16.05 -2.37
C PHE A 94 -0.09 -17.31 -2.72
N LYS A 95 -0.59 -17.44 -3.97
CA LYS A 95 -1.27 -18.65 -4.42
C LYS A 95 -0.38 -19.88 -4.32
N GLU A 96 0.88 -19.78 -4.75
CA GLU A 96 1.83 -20.89 -4.64
C GLU A 96 2.07 -21.31 -3.17
N ILE A 97 2.11 -20.34 -2.25
CA ILE A 97 2.25 -20.62 -0.82
C ILE A 97 0.99 -21.32 -0.28
N GLU A 98 -0.19 -20.81 -0.62
CA GLU A 98 -1.48 -21.42 -0.23
C GLU A 98 -1.62 -22.85 -0.75
N GLU A 99 -1.27 -23.10 -2.01
CA GLU A 99 -1.26 -24.43 -2.61
C GLU A 99 -0.28 -25.37 -1.90
N LYS A 100 0.93 -24.91 -1.57
CA LYS A 100 1.92 -25.69 -0.81
C LYS A 100 1.45 -26.02 0.60
N ILE A 101 0.77 -25.09 1.28
CA ILE A 101 0.19 -25.31 2.61
C ILE A 101 -0.96 -26.32 2.53
N SER A 102 -1.85 -26.16 1.56
CA SER A 102 -3.00 -27.07 1.34
C SER A 102 -2.54 -28.50 1.01
N ALA A 103 -1.55 -28.64 0.13
CA ALA A 103 -0.97 -29.95 -0.21
C ALA A 103 -0.34 -30.65 1.02
N LYS A 104 0.40 -29.90 1.86
CA LYS A 104 0.95 -30.44 3.12
C LYS A 104 -0.13 -30.80 4.15
N ALA A 105 -1.22 -30.05 4.23
CA ALA A 105 -2.31 -30.36 5.15
C ALA A 105 -3.02 -31.68 4.79
N GLY A 106 -3.16 -31.99 3.50
CA GLY A 106 -3.74 -33.26 3.03
C GLY A 106 -2.86 -34.49 3.30
N GLU A 107 -1.53 -34.32 3.35
CA GLU A 107 -0.59 -35.41 3.68
C GLU A 107 -0.64 -35.80 5.16
N ILE A 108 -0.89 -34.84 6.07
CA ILE A 108 -0.92 -35.10 7.53
C ILE A 108 -2.21 -35.84 7.94
N THR A 109 -3.30 -35.69 7.20
CA THR A 109 -4.59 -36.38 7.48
C THR A 109 -4.65 -37.84 7.03
N ASN A 110 -3.70 -38.32 6.21
CA ASN A 110 -3.69 -39.69 5.70
C ASN A 110 -2.71 -40.64 6.41
N GLN A 111 -2.02 -40.18 7.46
CA GLN A 111 -1.28 -41.08 8.36
C GLN A 111 -2.23 -41.61 9.44
N GLU A 112 -2.98 -42.67 9.10
CA GLU A 112 -3.61 -43.53 10.10
C GLU A 112 -2.55 -44.00 11.11
N PRO A 113 -2.87 -44.02 12.43
CA PRO A 113 -1.97 -44.62 13.40
C PRO A 113 -1.91 -46.13 13.12
N SER A 114 -0.77 -46.62 12.64
CA SER A 114 -0.50 -48.06 12.61
C SER A 114 -0.69 -48.63 14.01
N LYS A 115 -1.66 -49.55 14.13
CA LYS A 115 -1.89 -50.39 15.31
C LYS A 115 -0.73 -51.32 15.60
#